data_AF-A0AAW2TIS1-F1
#
_entry.id   AF-A0AAW2TIS1-F1
#
_cell.length_a   1.000
_cell.length_b   1.000
_cell.length_c   1.000
_cell.angle_alpha   90.00
_cell.angle_beta   90.00
_cell.angle_gamma   90.00
#
_symmetry.space_group_name_H-M   'P 1'
#
loop_
_entity.id
_entity.type
_entity.pdbx_description
1 polymer ?
#
loop_
_entity_poly.entity_id
_entity_poly.type
_entity_poly.pdbx_seq_one_letter_code
_entity_poly.pdbx_strand_id
1 'polypeptide(L)'
;MTDLHGISPDIITHRLSINPDAKPVKQKKRMFGVERSQAIQDKVDKLLKAKYIRPVEYLEWLVNVVLVPKPNGKWRLRIGFTDLNKACPKDPFPIP
;
A
#
# COMPACT_ATOMS: atom_id res chain seq x y z
N MET A 1 21.33 -8.01 -11.23
CA MET A 1 20.04 -8.02 -10.49
C MET A 1 19.51 -6.59 -10.50
N THR A 2 18.81 -6.22 -11.58
CA THR A 2 18.71 -4.82 -12.00
C THR A 2 17.29 -4.48 -12.47
N ASP A 3 16.28 -4.91 -11.70
CA ASP A 3 14.90 -4.97 -12.20
C ASP A 3 13.87 -4.39 -11.22
N LEU A 4 14.29 -3.40 -10.44
CA LEU A 4 13.45 -2.70 -9.46
C LEU A 4 13.64 -1.19 -9.60
N HIS A 5 13.32 -0.65 -10.77
CA HIS A 5 13.43 0.79 -11.05
C HIS A 5 12.00 1.30 -11.22
N GLY A 6 11.60 2.28 -10.41
CA GLY A 6 10.26 2.87 -10.51
C GLY A 6 10.16 3.71 -11.77
N ILE A 7 8.95 3.79 -12.34
CA ILE A 7 8.65 4.81 -13.35
C ILE A 7 8.66 6.17 -12.63
N SER A 8 9.38 7.16 -13.17
CA SER A 8 9.41 8.49 -12.56
C SER A 8 7.99 9.08 -12.54
N PRO A 9 7.54 9.71 -11.43
CA PRO A 9 6.28 10.45 -11.39
C PRO A 9 6.16 11.54 -12.46
N ASP A 10 7.30 12.07 -12.93
CA ASP A 10 7.37 13.08 -14.00
C ASP A 10 6.93 12.52 -15.37
N ILE A 11 7.01 11.19 -15.55
CA ILE A 11 6.58 10.53 -16.78
C ILE A 11 5.07 10.33 -16.76
N ILE A 12 4.56 9.71 -15.69
CA ILE A 12 3.13 9.46 -15.52
C ILE A 12 2.80 9.35 -14.04
N THR A 13 1.72 10.02 -13.65
CA THR A 13 1.14 9.91 -12.31
C THR A 13 -0.35 9.66 -12.42
N HIS A 14 -0.83 8.58 -11.80
CA HIS A 14 -2.25 8.34 -11.64
C HIS A 14 -2.75 8.98 -10.35
N ARG A 15 -3.81 9.78 -10.45
CA ARG A 15 -4.52 10.34 -9.29
C ARG A 15 -5.83 9.58 -9.11
N LEU A 16 -6.03 9.05 -7.92
CA LEU A 16 -7.29 8.40 -7.56
C LEU A 16 -8.39 9.46 -7.46
N SER A 17 -9.51 9.22 -8.14
CA SER A 17 -10.73 10.00 -7.96
C SER A 17 -11.37 9.59 -6.63
N ILE A 18 -11.25 10.40 -5.59
CA ILE A 18 -11.89 10.17 -4.29
C ILE A 18 -13.11 11.09 -4.21
N ASN A 19 -14.26 10.55 -3.80
CA ASN A 19 -15.46 11.36 -3.56
C ASN A 19 -15.15 12.44 -2.50
N PRO A 20 -15.34 13.74 -2.79
CA PRO A 20 -15.04 14.82 -1.84
C PRO A 20 -15.83 14.75 -0.54
N ASP A 21 -17.01 14.12 -0.55
CA ASP A 21 -17.84 13.93 0.65
C ASP A 21 -17.40 12.73 1.50
N ALA A 22 -16.49 11.89 1.00
CA ALA A 22 -16.00 10.72 1.71
C ALA A 22 -15.07 11.13 2.85
N LYS A 23 -15.39 10.68 4.07
CA LYS A 23 -14.55 10.94 5.25
C LYS A 23 -13.29 10.07 5.21
N PRO A 24 -12.09 10.65 5.35
CA PRO A 24 -10.86 9.88 5.48
C PRO A 24 -10.88 8.95 6.69
N VAL A 25 -10.33 7.74 6.52
CA VAL A 25 -10.25 6.74 7.59
C VAL A 25 -8.80 6.54 8.01
N LYS A 26 -8.54 6.70 9.31
CA LYS A 26 -7.26 6.36 9.95
C LYS A 26 -7.42 5.11 10.80
N GLN A 27 -7.03 3.97 10.26
CA GLN A 27 -7.07 2.73 11.01
C GLN A 27 -6.03 2.73 12.13
N LYS A 28 -6.43 2.25 13.32
CA LYS A 28 -5.52 2.04 14.45
C LYS A 28 -4.42 1.05 14.04
N LYS A 29 -3.16 1.42 14.29
CA LYS A 29 -1.99 0.57 14.02
C LYS A 29 -2.16 -0.79 14.72
N ARG A 30 -1.96 -1.87 13.96
CA ARG A 30 -1.92 -3.23 14.52
C ARG A 30 -0.55 -3.56 15.09
N MET A 31 -0.55 -4.26 16.21
CA MET A 31 0.63 -4.88 16.79
C MET A 31 0.87 -6.24 16.14
N PHE A 32 2.12 -6.51 15.79
CA PHE A 32 2.55 -7.78 15.23
C PHE A 32 3.60 -8.41 16.15
N GLY A 33 3.66 -9.75 16.18
CA GLY A 33 4.77 -10.45 16.83
C GLY A 33 6.11 -10.12 16.16
N VAL A 34 7.22 -10.45 16.83
CA VAL A 34 8.58 -10.07 16.41
C VAL A 34 8.90 -10.54 14.98
N GLU A 35 8.67 -11.82 14.68
CA GLU A 35 8.93 -12.41 13.35
C GLU A 35 8.17 -11.67 12.23
N ARG A 36 6.89 -11.41 12.46
CA ARG A 36 6.02 -10.69 11.52
C ARG A 36 6.44 -9.24 11.34
N SER A 37 6.84 -8.58 12.42
CA SER A 37 7.33 -7.20 12.39
C SER A 37 8.62 -7.09 11.57
N GLN A 38 9.54 -8.04 11.73
CA GLN A 38 10.76 -8.11 10.94
C GLN A 38 10.46 -8.27 9.45
N ALA A 39 9.56 -9.19 9.09
CA ALA A 39 9.16 -9.40 7.70
C ALA A 39 8.49 -8.17 7.05
N ILE A 40 7.77 -7.37 7.84
CA ILE A 40 7.22 -6.08 7.39
C ILE A 40 8.37 -5.11 7.12
N GLN A 41 9.30 -4.95 8.07
CA GLN A 41 10.41 -4.02 7.98
C GLN A 41 11.29 -4.31 6.75
N ASP A 42 11.73 -5.56 6.57
CA ASP A 42 12.58 -5.97 5.44
C ASP A 42 11.93 -5.63 4.09
N LYS A 43 10.61 -5.79 4.01
CA LYS A 43 9.85 -5.50 2.80
C LYS A 43 9.69 -4.00 2.57
N VAL A 44 9.43 -3.23 3.62
CA VAL A 44 9.35 -1.76 3.55
C VAL A 44 10.69 -1.18 3.13
N ASP A 45 11.80 -1.63 3.72
CA ASP A 45 13.15 -1.16 3.39
C ASP A 45 13.52 -1.45 1.94
N LYS A 46 13.15 -2.64 1.45
CA LYS A 46 13.34 -2.98 0.04
C LYS A 46 12.55 -2.07 -0.89
N LEU A 47 11.30 -1.73 -0.54
CA LEU A 47 10.44 -0.84 -1.34
C LEU A 47 10.93 0.61 -1.30
N LEU A 48 11.44 1.07 -0.15
CA LEU A 48 12.07 2.38 0.01
C LEU A 48 13.34 2.47 -0.84
N LYS A 49 14.22 1.45 -0.78
CA LYS A 49 15.45 1.40 -1.58
C LYS A 49 15.17 1.41 -3.09
N ALA A 50 14.07 0.79 -3.51
CA ALA A 50 13.60 0.81 -4.90
C ALA A 50 12.86 2.11 -5.30
N LYS A 51 12.66 3.05 -4.36
CA LYS A 51 11.89 4.30 -4.54
C LYS A 51 10.43 4.08 -4.98
N TYR A 52 9.84 2.92 -4.66
CA TYR A 52 8.43 2.63 -4.93
C TYR A 52 7.49 3.25 -3.91
N ILE A 53 7.99 3.47 -2.70
CA ILE A 53 7.27 4.16 -1.62
C ILE A 53 8.18 5.24 -1.03
N ARG A 54 7.57 6.19 -0.32
CA ARG A 54 8.25 7.28 0.38
C ARG A 54 7.57 7.58 1.70
N PRO A 55 8.28 8.13 2.70
CA PRO A 55 7.63 8.69 3.88
C PRO A 55 6.70 9.84 3.48
N VAL A 56 5.57 9.95 4.19
CA VAL A 56 4.58 11.01 4.03
C VAL A 56 4.20 11.50 5.41
N GLU A 57 4.21 12.82 5.57
CA GLU A 57 3.77 13.49 6.79
C GLU A 57 2.29 13.87 6.67
N TYR A 58 1.58 13.95 7.81
CA TYR A 58 0.19 14.40 7.88
C TYR A 58 -0.81 13.61 7.01
N LEU A 59 -0.76 12.29 7.07
CA LEU A 59 -1.69 11.42 6.35
C LEU A 59 -3.14 11.58 6.83
N GLU A 60 -4.07 11.76 5.89
CA GLU A 60 -5.51 11.73 6.13
C GLU A 60 -6.07 10.30 6.11
N TRP A 61 -5.53 9.46 5.22
CA TRP A 61 -5.88 8.06 5.07
C TRP A 61 -4.76 7.18 5.63
N LEU A 62 -5.11 6.26 6.54
CA LEU A 62 -4.16 5.28 7.08
C LEU A 62 -4.79 3.89 7.07
N VAL A 63 -4.15 2.96 6.38
CA VAL A 63 -4.60 1.58 6.21
C VAL A 63 -3.60 0.63 6.82
N ASN A 64 -4.09 -0.39 7.54
CA ASN A 64 -3.24 -1.43 8.09
C ASN A 64 -2.68 -2.36 7.01
N VAL A 65 -1.45 -2.81 7.23
CA VAL A 65 -0.88 -3.93 6.49
C VAL A 65 -1.38 -5.26 7.05
N VAL A 66 -1.50 -6.24 6.17
CA VAL A 66 -1.87 -7.63 6.49
C VAL A 66 -0.77 -8.53 5.96
N LEU A 67 -0.34 -9.49 6.79
CA LEU A 67 0.60 -10.52 6.37
C LEU A 67 -0.16 -11.80 6.04
N VAL A 68 0.14 -12.34 4.87
CA VAL A 68 -0.43 -13.61 4.40
C VAL A 68 0.72 -14.60 4.21
N PRO A 69 0.66 -15.80 4.80
CA PRO A 69 1.68 -16.82 4.59
C PRO A 69 1.62 -17.32 3.15
N LYS A 70 2.79 -17.55 2.55
CA LYS A 70 2.90 -18.26 1.27
C LYS A 70 3.24 -19.74 1.51
N PRO A 71 2.92 -20.64 0.58
CA PRO A 71 3.30 -22.06 0.67
C PRO A 71 4.81 -22.30 0.86
N ASN A 72 5.65 -21.39 0.38
CA ASN A 72 7.12 -21.47 0.50
C ASN A 72 7.66 -20.96 1.85
N GLY A 73 6.82 -20.82 2.87
CA GLY A 73 7.20 -20.34 4.19
C GLY A 73 7.47 -18.83 4.29
N LYS A 74 7.39 -18.07 3.20
CA LYS A 74 7.60 -16.61 3.22
C LYS A 74 6.31 -15.84 3.48
N TRP A 75 6.43 -14.66 4.06
CA TRP A 75 5.30 -13.74 4.23
C TRP A 75 5.06 -12.87 2.99
N ARG A 76 3.80 -12.61 2.66
CA ARG A 76 3.37 -11.60 1.69
C ARG A 76 2.69 -10.45 2.43
N LEU A 77 3.27 -9.25 2.33
CA LEU A 77 2.63 -8.00 2.72
C LEU A 77 1.49 -7.66 1.75
N ARG A 78 0.29 -7.40 2.28
CA ARG A 78 -0.89 -6.92 1.56
C ARG A 78 -1.42 -5.67 2.26
N ILE A 79 -1.89 -4.70 1.49
CA ILE A 79 -2.55 -3.50 2.01
C ILE A 79 -4.06 -3.65 1.77
N GLY A 80 -4.86 -3.42 2.81
CA GLY A 80 -6.32 -3.58 2.75
C GLY A 80 -7.03 -2.28 2.35
N PHE A 81 -7.14 -1.99 1.05
CA PHE A 81 -7.74 -0.74 0.55
C PHE A 81 -9.27 -0.65 0.67
N THR A 82 -9.92 -1.44 1.53
CA THR A 82 -11.39 -1.53 1.59
C THR A 82 -12.05 -0.17 1.83
N ASP A 83 -11.57 0.63 2.78
CA ASP A 83 -12.16 1.93 3.09
C ASP A 83 -11.88 2.96 1.99
N LEU A 84 -10.68 2.92 1.40
CA LEU A 84 -10.31 3.77 0.26
C LEU A 84 -11.15 3.44 -0.98
N ASN A 85 -11.32 2.15 -1.29
CA ASN A 85 -12.09 1.69 -2.45
C ASN A 85 -13.57 2.06 -2.36
N LYS A 86 -14.14 2.15 -1.15
CA LYS A 86 -15.51 2.65 -0.94
C LYS A 86 -15.64 4.14 -1.26
N ALA A 87 -14.56 4.90 -1.12
CA ALA A 87 -14.52 6.32 -1.40
C ALA A 87 -14.27 6.64 -2.89
N CYS A 88 -13.77 5.67 -3.65
CA CYS A 88 -13.60 5.81 -5.09
C CYS A 88 -14.91 5.49 -5.85
N PRO A 89 -15.25 6.23 -6.92
CA PRO A 89 -16.32 5.84 -7.82
C PRO A 89 -15.97 4.53 -8.53
N LYS A 90 -16.99 3.78 -8.97
CA LYS A 90 -16.77 2.56 -9.76
C LYS A 90 -16.14 2.91 -11.10
N ASP A 91 -15.21 2.08 -11.54
CA ASP A 91 -14.59 2.21 -12.85
C ASP A 91 -15.64 1.92 -13.95
N PRO A 92 -15.86 2.85 -14.90
CA PRO A 92 -16.77 2.61 -16.03
C PRO A 92 -16.20 1.64 -17.07
N PHE A 93 -14.92 1.29 -17.01
CA PHE A 93 -14.26 0.39 -17.96
C PHE A 93 -13.94 -0.96 -17.32
N PRO A 94 -14.80 -1.98 -17.48
CA PRO A 94 -14.50 -3.32 -17.00
C PRO A 94 -13.38 -3.96 -17.82
N ILE A 95 -12.64 -4.87 -17.19
CA ILE A 95 -11.65 -5.72 -17.89
C ILE A 95 -12.42 -6.67 -18.83
N PRO A 96 -12.02 -6.82 -20.10
CA PRO A 96 -12.63 -7.74 -21.05
C PRO A 96 -12.61 -9.21 -20.62
#